data_AF-W4V4Z4-F1
#
_entry.id   AF-W4V4Z4-F1
#
_cell.length_a   1.000
_cell.length_b   1.000
_cell.length_c   1.000
_cell.angle_alpha   90.00
_cell.angle_beta   90.00
_cell.angle_gamma   90.00
#
_symmetry.space_group_name_H-M   'P 1'
#
loop_
_entity.id
_entity.type
_entity.pdbx_description
1 polymer ?
#
loop_
_entity_poly.entity_id
_entity_poly.type
_entity_poly.pdbx_seq_one_letter_code
_entity_poly.pdbx_strand_id
1 'polypeptide(L)'
;MKRNKKLMSVDKANVLESSRLWREVVIKVAKDYPEVELNHMYVDNAAMQLVRNPAQFDVIVTSNMFGDILSDEASMITGSIGMLPSASLGEGSLGLYEPIHGSAPDIAGQDKANPIATILSVAMMMKYSFGLGDVSDAIENAVVNVLDMGYRTADIASPDTPGDNVVGTKKMGELIISKLK
;
A
#
# COMPACT_ATOMS: atom_id res chain seq x y z
N MET A 1 0.95 18.45 -6.19
CA MET A 1 1.56 17.14 -6.54
C MET A 1 1.98 16.41 -5.27
N LYS A 2 1.72 15.10 -5.17
CA LYS A 2 1.85 14.34 -3.91
C LYS A 2 2.99 13.31 -3.87
N ARG A 3 3.63 13.00 -5.01
CA ARG A 3 4.70 12.00 -5.19
C ARG A 3 5.71 12.43 -6.27
N ASN A 4 6.56 11.53 -6.77
CA ASN A 4 7.70 11.80 -7.65
C ASN A 4 7.34 12.15 -9.12
N LYS A 5 6.05 12.37 -9.41
CA LYS A 5 5.51 12.77 -10.72
C LYS A 5 5.84 11.78 -11.85
N LYS A 6 5.89 10.48 -11.55
CA LYS A 6 6.01 9.42 -12.57
C LYS A 6 4.79 8.50 -12.53
N LEU A 7 4.14 8.33 -13.68
CA LEU A 7 2.97 7.47 -13.83
C LEU A 7 3.26 6.36 -14.84
N MET A 8 3.15 5.11 -14.39
CA MET A 8 3.20 3.93 -15.23
C MET A 8 1.78 3.44 -15.51
N SER A 9 1.31 3.59 -16.75
CA SER A 9 0.05 3.01 -17.20
C SER A 9 0.28 1.58 -17.70
N VAL A 10 -0.31 0.61 -17.02
CA VAL A 10 -0.18 -0.81 -17.37
C VAL A 10 -1.42 -1.30 -18.12
N ASP A 11 -1.21 -1.98 -19.25
CA ASP A 11 -2.30 -2.47 -20.10
C ASP A 11 -1.89 -3.73 -20.92
N LYS A 12 -2.76 -4.18 -21.83
CA LYS A 12 -2.45 -5.20 -22.85
C LYS A 12 -2.86 -4.74 -24.26
N ALA A 13 -2.51 -3.51 -24.65
CA ALA A 13 -3.00 -2.86 -25.88
C ALA A 13 -2.56 -3.54 -27.19
N ASN A 14 -1.56 -4.42 -27.13
CA ASN A 14 -1.16 -5.27 -28.26
C ASN A 14 -2.18 -6.37 -28.59
N VAL A 15 -3.07 -6.72 -27.65
CA VAL A 15 -4.06 -7.79 -27.83
C VAL A 15 -5.49 -7.29 -27.61
N LEU A 16 -5.75 -6.56 -26.52
CA LEU A 16 -7.11 -6.22 -26.10
C LEU A 16 -7.57 -4.86 -26.61
N GLU A 17 -8.73 -4.79 -27.26
CA GLU A 17 -9.36 -3.53 -27.68
C GLU A 17 -9.66 -2.62 -26.48
N SER A 18 -10.10 -3.20 -25.36
CA SER A 18 -10.32 -2.45 -24.10
C SER A 18 -9.03 -1.77 -23.61
N SER A 19 -7.87 -2.41 -23.79
CA SER A 19 -6.58 -1.83 -23.45
C SER A 19 -6.11 -0.76 -24.44
N ARG A 20 -6.52 -0.85 -25.72
CA ARG A 20 -6.29 0.23 -26.69
C ARG A 20 -7.05 1.48 -26.30
N LEU A 21 -8.34 1.34 -25.97
CA LEU A 21 -9.16 2.44 -25.46
C LEU A 21 -8.59 3.02 -24.16
N TRP A 22 -8.20 2.14 -23.22
CA TRP A 22 -7.53 2.56 -21.97
C TRP A 22 -6.34 3.46 -22.25
N ARG A 23 -5.41 3.01 -23.12
CA ARG A 23 -4.20 3.77 -23.45
C ARG A 23 -4.54 5.10 -24.11
N GLU A 24 -5.50 5.14 -25.03
CA GLU A 24 -5.96 6.37 -25.66
C GLU A 24 -6.49 7.39 -24.63
N VAL A 25 -7.32 6.93 -23.70
CA VAL A 25 -7.89 7.77 -22.64
C VAL A 25 -6.80 8.29 -21.70
N VAL A 26 -5.87 7.43 -21.27
CA VAL A 26 -4.75 7.84 -20.40
C VAL A 26 -3.88 8.90 -21.10
N ILE A 27 -3.55 8.71 -22.37
CA ILE A 27 -2.79 9.70 -23.16
C ILE A 27 -3.55 11.02 -23.27
N LYS A 28 -4.88 10.97 -23.46
CA LYS A 28 -5.71 12.16 -23.53
C LYS A 28 -5.68 12.95 -22.23
N VAL A 29 -5.86 12.27 -21.08
CA VAL A 29 -5.85 12.89 -19.74
C VAL A 29 -4.46 13.42 -19.38
N ALA A 30 -3.39 12.75 -19.80
CA ALA A 30 -2.02 13.19 -19.49
C ALA A 30 -1.68 14.58 -20.05
N LYS A 31 -2.41 15.06 -21.08
CA LYS A 31 -2.27 16.44 -21.60
C LYS A 31 -2.64 17.49 -20.55
N ASP A 32 -3.51 17.15 -19.61
CA ASP A 32 -3.93 18.04 -18.51
C ASP A 32 -2.89 18.06 -17.36
N TYR A 33 -1.88 17.18 -17.40
CA TYR A 33 -0.84 17.04 -16.37
C TYR A 33 0.57 16.99 -17.00
N PRO A 34 1.00 18.04 -17.72
CA PRO A 34 2.25 18.05 -18.49
C PRO A 34 3.52 17.87 -17.65
N GLU A 35 3.46 18.10 -16.33
CA GLU A 35 4.57 17.90 -15.41
C GLU A 35 4.73 16.45 -14.91
N VAL A 36 3.81 15.54 -15.28
CA VAL A 36 3.86 14.12 -14.92
C VAL A 36 4.46 13.32 -16.08
N GLU A 37 5.54 12.61 -15.80
CA GLU A 37 6.14 11.67 -16.76
C GLU A 37 5.23 10.46 -16.92
N LEU A 38 4.56 10.34 -18.07
CA LEU A 38 3.73 9.19 -18.42
C LEU A 38 4.54 8.15 -19.21
N ASN A 39 4.57 6.92 -18.70
CA ASN A 39 5.09 5.75 -19.40
C ASN A 39 4.00 4.68 -19.54
N HIS A 40 4.15 3.80 -20.54
CA HIS A 40 3.25 2.66 -20.74
C HIS A 40 4.03 1.35 -20.70
N MET A 41 3.46 0.34 -20.07
CA MET A 41 4.04 -1.01 -19.98
C MET A 41 2.97 -2.07 -20.17
N TYR A 42 3.32 -3.17 -20.83
CA TYR A 42 2.40 -4.31 -20.90
C TYR A 42 2.39 -5.08 -19.58
N VAL A 43 1.23 -5.62 -19.19
CA VAL A 43 1.02 -6.28 -17.89
C VAL A 43 1.99 -7.43 -17.60
N ASP A 44 2.37 -8.20 -18.62
CA ASP A 44 3.38 -9.26 -18.50
C ASP A 44 4.77 -8.70 -18.21
N ASN A 45 5.17 -7.63 -18.89
CA ASN A 45 6.42 -6.95 -18.59
C ASN A 45 6.37 -6.27 -17.22
N ALA A 46 5.23 -5.71 -16.82
CA ALA A 46 5.06 -5.09 -15.51
C ALA A 46 5.29 -6.09 -14.37
N ALA A 47 4.73 -7.29 -14.46
CA ALA A 47 5.00 -8.38 -13.53
C ALA A 47 6.51 -8.70 -13.44
N MET A 48 7.16 -8.90 -14.61
CA MET A 48 8.62 -9.14 -14.64
C MET A 48 9.43 -8.00 -14.02
N GLN A 49 9.03 -6.74 -14.22
CA GLN A 49 9.71 -5.57 -13.69
C GLN A 49 9.51 -5.36 -12.20
N LEU A 50 8.35 -5.75 -11.65
CA LEU A 50 8.11 -5.76 -10.21
C LEU A 50 9.12 -6.67 -9.51
N VAL A 51 9.40 -7.85 -10.08
CA VAL A 51 10.43 -8.75 -9.55
C VAL A 51 11.84 -8.21 -9.80
N ARG A 52 12.12 -7.70 -11.01
CA ARG A 52 13.49 -7.38 -11.44
C ARG A 52 14.02 -6.06 -10.86
N ASN A 53 13.20 -5.02 -10.84
CA ASN A 53 13.59 -3.68 -10.40
C ASN A 53 12.35 -2.89 -9.93
N PRO A 54 11.76 -3.25 -8.78
CA PRO A 54 10.53 -2.61 -8.29
C PRO A 54 10.71 -1.11 -7.99
N ALA A 55 11.94 -0.69 -7.64
CA ALA A 55 12.26 0.71 -7.30
C ALA A 55 12.12 1.70 -8.47
N GLN A 56 11.93 1.22 -9.71
CA GLN A 56 11.67 2.09 -10.85
C GLN A 56 10.26 2.73 -10.84
N PHE A 57 9.31 2.13 -10.12
CA PHE A 57 7.92 2.56 -10.12
C PHE A 57 7.65 3.63 -9.05
N ASP A 58 6.79 4.60 -9.38
CA ASP A 58 6.25 5.58 -8.43
C ASP A 58 4.73 5.38 -8.25
N VAL A 59 3.95 5.56 -9.32
CA VAL A 59 2.52 5.27 -9.37
C VAL A 59 2.24 4.34 -10.54
N ILE A 60 1.53 3.25 -10.28
CA ILE A 60 0.99 2.36 -11.32
C ILE A 60 -0.52 2.59 -11.42
N VAL A 61 -1.03 2.77 -12.64
CA VAL A 61 -2.47 2.78 -12.93
C VAL A 61 -2.78 1.67 -13.92
N THR A 62 -3.83 0.89 -13.64
CA THR A 62 -4.19 -0.29 -14.43
C THR A 62 -5.67 -0.64 -14.26
N SER A 63 -6.18 -1.56 -15.07
CA SER A 63 -7.56 -2.03 -15.01
C SER A 63 -7.79 -2.96 -13.80
N ASN A 64 -9.05 -3.21 -13.43
CA ASN A 64 -9.40 -4.01 -12.25
C ASN A 64 -8.66 -5.35 -12.17
N MET A 65 -8.79 -6.22 -13.19
CA MET A 65 -8.16 -7.55 -13.20
C MET A 65 -6.63 -7.50 -13.15
N PHE A 66 -6.02 -6.53 -13.82
CA PHE A 66 -4.55 -6.38 -13.77
C PHE A 66 -4.09 -5.78 -12.44
N GLY A 67 -4.91 -4.92 -11.84
CA GLY A 67 -4.66 -4.30 -10.54
C GLY A 67 -4.66 -5.33 -9.44
N ASP A 68 -5.67 -6.20 -9.42
CA ASP A 68 -5.77 -7.35 -8.52
C ASP A 68 -4.45 -8.15 -8.52
N ILE A 69 -4.04 -8.66 -9.68
CA ILE A 69 -2.84 -9.49 -9.84
C ILE A 69 -1.55 -8.74 -9.46
N LEU A 70 -1.34 -7.54 -10.01
CA LEU A 70 -0.09 -6.79 -9.79
C LEU A 70 0.03 -6.26 -8.36
N SER A 71 -1.10 -5.94 -7.72
CA SER A 71 -1.09 -5.45 -6.34
C SER A 71 -0.72 -6.57 -5.36
N ASP A 72 -1.18 -7.80 -5.58
CA ASP A 72 -0.77 -8.96 -4.79
C ASP A 72 0.71 -9.31 -5.01
N GLU A 73 1.18 -9.28 -6.26
CA GLU A 73 2.60 -9.48 -6.58
C GLU A 73 3.48 -8.42 -5.89
N ALA A 74 3.11 -7.14 -5.99
CA ALA A 74 3.80 -6.03 -5.32
C ALA A 74 3.78 -6.18 -3.79
N SER A 75 2.66 -6.64 -3.23
CA SER A 75 2.52 -6.84 -1.79
C SER A 75 3.49 -7.90 -1.28
N MET A 76 3.66 -9.00 -2.02
CA MET A 76 4.60 -10.06 -1.64
C MET A 76 6.07 -9.62 -1.70
N ILE A 77 6.42 -8.70 -2.63
CA ILE A 77 7.78 -8.14 -2.72
C ILE A 77 8.20 -7.42 -1.43
N THR A 78 7.26 -6.82 -0.72
CA THR A 78 7.54 -6.16 0.57
C THR A 78 7.87 -7.15 1.70
N GLY A 79 7.50 -8.42 1.54
CA GLY A 79 7.74 -9.49 2.51
C GLY A 79 6.81 -9.50 3.72
N SER A 80 5.94 -8.48 3.90
CA SER A 80 4.98 -8.45 5.01
C SER A 80 3.62 -7.88 4.62
N ILE A 81 2.65 -8.78 4.42
CA ILE A 81 1.26 -8.41 4.13
C ILE A 81 0.61 -7.71 5.34
N GLY A 82 1.02 -8.05 6.57
CA GLY A 82 0.51 -7.47 7.83
C GLY A 82 0.79 -5.97 8.00
N MET A 83 1.59 -5.38 7.10
CA MET A 83 1.99 -3.97 7.10
C MET A 83 1.24 -3.11 6.08
N LEU A 84 0.47 -3.71 5.17
CA LEU A 84 0.01 -3.02 3.97
C LEU A 84 -1.46 -2.55 4.11
N PRO A 85 -1.71 -1.22 4.14
CA PRO A 85 -3.06 -0.66 4.13
C PRO A 85 -3.61 -0.51 2.70
N SER A 86 -4.92 -0.36 2.57
CA SER A 86 -5.58 -0.01 1.30
C SER A 86 -6.71 1.01 1.48
N ALA A 87 -7.08 1.64 0.37
CA ALA A 87 -8.23 2.54 0.29
C ALA A 87 -8.95 2.39 -1.05
N SER A 88 -10.28 2.23 -0.98
CA SER A 88 -11.20 2.29 -2.12
C SER A 88 -12.00 3.59 -2.04
N LEU A 89 -11.76 4.51 -2.97
CA LEU A 89 -12.30 5.88 -2.92
C LEU A 89 -13.49 6.04 -3.89
N GLY A 90 -14.58 6.61 -3.40
CA GLY A 90 -15.75 7.02 -4.18
C GLY A 90 -15.72 8.50 -4.54
N GLU A 91 -16.86 9.04 -4.97
CA GLU A 91 -16.99 10.48 -5.22
C GLU A 91 -16.93 11.30 -3.92
N GLY A 92 -16.30 12.47 -3.99
CA GLY A 92 -16.15 13.36 -2.84
C GLY A 92 -15.19 12.81 -1.80
N SER A 93 -15.66 12.69 -0.54
CA SER A 93 -14.87 12.22 0.60
C SER A 93 -15.23 10.80 1.05
N LEU A 94 -16.12 10.10 0.33
CA LEU A 94 -16.53 8.74 0.67
C LEU A 94 -15.40 7.76 0.33
N GLY A 95 -15.02 6.92 1.29
CA GLY A 95 -14.01 5.89 1.08
C GLY A 95 -14.20 4.69 2.01
N LEU A 96 -13.76 3.53 1.55
CA LEU A 96 -13.59 2.30 2.34
C LEU A 96 -12.10 2.09 2.57
N TYR A 97 -11.71 1.86 3.82
CA TYR A 97 -10.31 1.70 4.23
C TYR A 97 -10.17 0.37 4.99
N GLU A 98 -9.26 -0.47 4.54
CA GLU A 98 -9.08 -1.82 5.09
C GLU A 98 -7.61 -2.24 5.01
N PRO A 99 -7.13 -3.16 5.86
CA PRO A 99 -5.88 -3.84 5.60
C PRO A 99 -6.03 -4.81 4.42
N ILE A 100 -4.96 -5.08 3.67
CA ILE A 100 -5.04 -6.08 2.58
C ILE A 100 -4.97 -7.53 3.08
N HIS A 101 -4.54 -7.74 4.33
CA HIS A 101 -4.43 -9.09 4.88
C HIS A 101 -5.81 -9.73 5.11
N GLY A 102 -5.89 -11.05 4.99
CA GLY A 102 -7.11 -11.80 5.30
C GLY A 102 -7.44 -11.84 6.80
N SER A 103 -8.46 -12.62 7.15
CA SER A 103 -8.98 -12.70 8.53
C SER A 103 -8.12 -13.50 9.51
N ALA A 104 -7.17 -14.30 9.03
CA ALA A 104 -6.27 -15.14 9.83
C ALA A 104 -6.98 -15.87 11.01
N PRO A 105 -7.99 -16.72 10.72
CA PRO A 105 -8.87 -17.29 11.74
C PRO A 105 -8.15 -18.22 12.72
N ASP A 106 -7.02 -18.79 12.31
CA ASP A 106 -6.16 -19.67 13.10
C ASP A 106 -5.47 -18.97 14.27
N ILE A 107 -5.32 -17.64 14.23
CA ILE A 107 -4.74 -16.82 15.31
C ILE A 107 -5.76 -15.90 16.01
N ALA A 108 -7.03 -15.98 15.62
CA ALA A 108 -8.08 -15.16 16.21
C ALA A 108 -8.18 -15.39 17.73
N GLY A 109 -8.22 -14.30 18.49
CA GLY A 109 -8.31 -14.33 19.96
C GLY A 109 -7.00 -14.68 20.69
N GLN A 110 -5.87 -14.83 19.98
CA GLN A 110 -4.59 -15.25 20.57
C GLN A 110 -3.59 -14.11 20.81
N ASP A 111 -3.99 -12.85 20.57
CA ASP A 111 -3.10 -11.68 20.68
C ASP A 111 -1.84 -11.75 19.78
N LYS A 112 -1.96 -12.34 18.59
CA LYS A 112 -0.84 -12.55 17.64
C LYS A 112 -0.90 -11.72 16.36
N ALA A 113 -2.08 -11.20 16.01
CA ALA A 113 -2.28 -10.47 14.76
C ALA A 113 -1.46 -9.17 14.73
N ASN A 114 -0.98 -8.79 13.55
CA ASN A 114 -0.34 -7.51 13.32
C ASN A 114 -1.40 -6.40 13.18
N PRO A 115 -1.48 -5.41 14.09
CA PRO A 115 -2.47 -4.34 13.98
C PRO A 115 -2.07 -3.24 12.99
N ILE A 116 -0.83 -3.25 12.49
CA ILE A 116 -0.23 -2.10 11.80
C ILE A 116 -0.95 -1.77 10.50
N ALA A 117 -1.26 -2.76 9.64
CA ALA A 117 -1.97 -2.50 8.39
C ALA A 117 -3.29 -1.75 8.64
N THR A 118 -4.11 -2.21 9.59
CA THR A 118 -5.38 -1.55 9.94
C THR A 118 -5.16 -0.14 10.49
N ILE A 119 -4.13 0.06 11.33
CA ILE A 119 -3.77 1.40 11.85
C ILE A 119 -3.38 2.34 10.70
N LEU A 120 -2.60 1.86 9.73
CA LEU A 120 -2.21 2.65 8.57
C LEU A 120 -3.40 2.89 7.61
N SER A 121 -4.39 2.00 7.55
CA SER A 121 -5.65 2.26 6.85
C SER A 121 -6.44 3.41 7.49
N VAL A 122 -6.37 3.56 8.82
CA VAL A 122 -6.91 4.74 9.51
C VAL A 122 -6.12 6.00 9.15
N ALA A 123 -4.79 5.93 9.02
CA ALA A 123 -3.99 7.06 8.53
C ALA A 123 -4.45 7.49 7.13
N MET A 124 -4.62 6.53 6.20
CA MET A 124 -5.20 6.80 4.88
C MET A 124 -6.57 7.46 4.96
N MET A 125 -7.44 7.02 5.88
CA MET A 125 -8.75 7.63 6.11
C MET A 125 -8.64 9.11 6.54
N MET A 126 -7.74 9.42 7.48
CA MET A 126 -7.48 10.81 7.90
C MET A 126 -7.03 11.67 6.72
N LYS A 127 -6.16 11.13 5.87
CA LYS A 127 -5.61 11.82 4.71
C LYS A 127 -6.61 12.05 3.59
N TYR A 128 -7.35 11.01 3.19
CA TYR A 128 -8.17 11.03 1.98
C TYR A 128 -9.61 11.47 2.21
N SER A 129 -10.25 11.01 3.29
CA SER A 129 -11.65 11.38 3.59
C SER A 129 -11.76 12.65 4.40
N PHE A 130 -10.86 12.87 5.36
CA PHE A 130 -10.96 14.00 6.29
C PHE A 130 -10.03 15.18 5.95
N GLY A 131 -9.10 15.00 5.01
CA GLY A 131 -8.12 16.04 4.66
C GLY A 131 -7.15 16.40 5.79
N LEU A 132 -7.06 15.56 6.83
CA LEU A 132 -6.21 15.75 8.00
C LEU A 132 -4.85 15.09 7.76
N GLY A 133 -4.06 15.68 6.85
CA GLY A 133 -2.72 15.20 6.50
C GLY A 133 -1.81 15.09 7.71
N ASP A 134 -1.79 16.11 8.57
CA ASP A 134 -0.93 16.13 9.77
C ASP A 134 -1.24 14.97 10.74
N VAL A 135 -2.52 14.57 10.84
CA VAL A 135 -2.94 13.43 11.67
C VAL A 135 -2.52 12.10 11.04
N SER A 136 -2.65 11.97 9.71
CA SER A 136 -2.12 10.81 8.97
C SER A 136 -0.62 10.65 9.21
N ASP A 137 0.13 11.74 9.04
CA ASP A 137 1.58 11.75 9.19
C ASP A 137 1.98 11.44 10.65
N ALA A 138 1.23 11.91 11.65
CA ALA A 138 1.46 11.55 13.05
C ALA A 138 1.30 10.05 13.31
N ILE A 139 0.27 9.41 12.74
CA ILE A 139 0.05 7.97 12.85
C ILE A 139 1.17 7.19 12.14
N GLU A 140 1.51 7.57 10.90
CA GLU A 140 2.58 6.94 10.11
C GLU A 140 3.93 7.02 10.86
N ASN A 141 4.27 8.20 11.39
CA ASN A 141 5.49 8.40 12.16
C ASN A 141 5.50 7.62 13.48
N ALA A 142 4.36 7.46 14.16
CA ALA A 142 4.27 6.65 15.36
C ALA A 142 4.58 5.17 15.08
N VAL A 143 4.06 4.63 13.97
CA VAL A 143 4.37 3.26 13.51
C VAL A 143 5.87 3.12 13.19
N VAL A 144 6.44 4.05 12.41
CA VAL A 144 7.87 4.04 12.06
C VAL A 144 8.74 4.04 13.33
N ASN A 145 8.44 4.93 14.29
CA ASN A 145 9.19 5.03 15.54
C ASN A 145 9.16 3.72 16.36
N VAL A 146 8.04 3.00 16.39
CA VAL A 146 7.95 1.71 17.12
C VAL A 146 8.76 0.63 16.40
N LEU A 147 8.74 0.61 15.08
CA LEU A 147 9.53 -0.33 14.29
C LEU A 147 11.04 -0.04 14.40
N ASP A 148 11.44 1.22 14.45
CA ASP A 148 12.83 1.64 14.66
C ASP A 148 13.35 1.29 16.07
N MET A 149 12.46 1.20 17.06
CA MET A 149 12.79 0.65 18.38
C MET A 149 12.97 -0.88 18.37
N GLY A 150 12.72 -1.54 17.24
CA GLY A 150 12.94 -2.97 17.06
C GLY A 150 11.76 -3.86 17.45
N TYR A 151 10.60 -3.31 17.80
CA TYR A 151 9.41 -4.11 18.13
C TYR A 151 8.80 -4.73 16.87
N ARG A 152 8.39 -5.99 16.96
CA ARG A 152 7.81 -6.76 15.85
C ARG A 152 6.64 -7.60 16.36
N THR A 153 5.59 -7.74 15.57
CA THR A 153 4.64 -8.85 15.72
C THR A 153 5.18 -10.11 15.05
N ALA A 154 4.56 -11.27 15.33
CA ALA A 154 5.09 -12.57 14.92
C ALA A 154 5.32 -12.72 13.40
N ASP A 155 4.51 -12.05 12.57
CA ASP A 155 4.57 -12.06 11.10
C ASP A 155 5.75 -11.26 10.53
N ILE A 156 6.29 -10.30 11.27
CA ILE A 156 7.42 -9.44 10.86
C ILE A 156 8.67 -9.65 11.70
N ALA A 157 8.63 -10.58 12.65
CA ALA A 157 9.79 -10.97 13.43
C ALA A 157 10.73 -11.82 12.55
N SER A 158 12.02 -11.50 12.60
CA SER A 158 13.10 -12.31 12.01
C SER A 158 13.83 -13.09 13.11
N PRO A 159 14.68 -14.09 12.75
CA PRO A 159 15.56 -14.75 13.73
C PRO A 159 16.46 -13.80 14.53
N ASP A 160 16.74 -12.61 13.98
CA ASP A 160 17.56 -11.59 14.63
C ASP A 160 16.75 -10.65 15.54
N THR A 161 15.42 -10.78 15.56
CA THR A 161 14.56 -9.98 16.44
C THR A 161 14.71 -10.48 17.87
N PRO A 162 15.12 -9.63 18.84
CA PRO A 162 15.20 -10.03 20.24
C PRO A 162 13.85 -10.54 20.74
N GLY A 163 13.85 -11.63 21.52
CA GLY A 163 12.61 -12.25 21.99
C GLY A 163 11.68 -11.28 22.74
N ASP A 164 12.26 -10.41 23.57
CA ASP A 164 11.52 -9.38 24.32
C ASP A 164 10.90 -8.30 23.43
N ASN A 165 11.34 -8.20 22.17
CA ASN A 165 10.81 -7.29 21.17
C ASN A 165 9.75 -7.93 20.27
N VAL A 166 9.51 -9.23 20.40
CA VAL A 166 8.39 -9.92 19.73
C VAL A 166 7.15 -9.76 20.60
N VAL A 167 6.22 -8.90 20.16
CA VAL A 167 5.06 -8.47 20.94
C VAL A 167 3.75 -8.92 20.31
N GLY A 168 2.72 -9.05 21.14
CA GLY A 168 1.36 -9.32 20.70
C GLY A 168 0.65 -8.09 20.14
N THR A 169 -0.57 -8.30 19.62
CA THR A 169 -1.42 -7.27 19.01
C THR A 169 -1.63 -6.07 19.95
N LYS A 170 -2.05 -6.33 21.19
CA LYS A 170 -2.35 -5.28 22.17
C LYS A 170 -1.12 -4.45 22.49
N LYS A 171 0.01 -5.13 22.75
CA LYS A 171 1.26 -4.45 23.10
C LYS A 171 1.79 -3.60 21.95
N MET A 172 1.69 -4.08 20.71
CA MET A 172 2.01 -3.27 19.53
C MET A 172 1.14 -2.00 19.46
N GLY A 173 -0.17 -2.12 19.68
CA GLY A 173 -1.08 -0.98 19.75
C GLY A 173 -0.71 0.03 20.83
N GLU A 174 -0.43 -0.43 22.05
CA GLU A 174 0.02 0.42 23.17
C GLU A 174 1.31 1.19 22.84
N LEU A 175 2.27 0.50 22.21
CA LEU A 175 3.54 1.11 21.80
C LEU A 175 3.31 2.21 20.77
N ILE A 176 2.45 1.97 19.78
CA ILE A 176 2.11 2.97 18.75
C ILE A 176 1.43 4.17 19.40
N ILE A 177 0.45 3.94 20.29
CA ILE A 177 -0.21 5.02 21.03
C ILE A 177 0.81 5.85 21.82
N SER A 178 1.81 5.22 22.45
CA SER A 178 2.86 5.92 23.20
C SER A 178 3.75 6.84 22.33
N LYS A 179 3.71 6.68 21.00
CA LYS A 179 4.46 7.48 20.03
C LYS A 179 3.61 8.49 19.27
N LEU A 180 2.28 8.48 19.44
CA LEU A 180 1.43 9.54 18.93
C LEU A 180 1.71 10.83 19.71
N LYS A 181 1.95 11.92 18.99
CA LYS A 181 2.20 13.26 19.53
C LYS A 181 1.20 14.25 18.95
#